data_AF-A0A7C4UFM3-F1
#
_entry.id   AF-A0A7C4UFM3-F1
#
_cell.length_a   1.000
_cell.length_b   1.000
_cell.length_c   1.000
_cell.angle_alpha   90.00
_cell.angle_beta   90.00
_cell.angle_gamma   90.00
#
_symmetry.space_group_name_H-M   'P 1'
#
loop_
_entity.id
_entity.type
_entity.pdbx_description
1 polymer ?
#
loop_
_entity_poly.entity_id
_entity_poly.type
_entity_poly.pdbx_seq_one_letter_code
_entity_poly.pdbx_strand_id
1 'polypeptide(L)' 'NGWNFVTAGTARDANSLEEIFIELNRVGYDGAVSIEWEDNDAEQHAGAKAALANARKADLPPSGMRHDEMLKA' A
#
# COMPACT_ATOMS: atom_id res chain seq x y z
N ASN A 1 -14.68 -21.50 -7.54
CA ASN A 1 -14.71 -20.95 -6.16
C ASN A 1 -13.30 -20.89 -5.64
N GLY A 2 -12.64 -19.76 -5.80
CA GLY A 2 -11.27 -19.55 -5.37
C GLY A 2 -10.90 -18.08 -5.50
N TRP A 3 -9.91 -17.68 -4.73
CA TRP A 3 -9.21 -16.40 -4.87
C TRP A 3 -7.83 -16.71 -5.44
N ASN A 4 -7.28 -15.78 -6.22
CA ASN A 4 -5.93 -15.89 -6.78
C ASN A 4 -5.08 -14.74 -6.23
N PHE A 5 -3.78 -14.95 -6.14
CA PHE A 5 -2.83 -13.86 -5.97
C PHE A 5 -2.79 -13.00 -7.24
N VAL A 6 -2.73 -11.69 -7.05
CA VAL A 6 -2.66 -10.71 -8.12
C VAL A 6 -1.66 -9.61 -7.73
N THR A 7 -1.15 -8.91 -8.73
CA THR A 7 -0.23 -7.79 -8.53
C THR A 7 -0.84 -6.73 -7.62
N ALA A 8 -0.11 -6.41 -6.54
CA ALA A 8 -0.53 -5.48 -5.51
C ALA A 8 -0.90 -4.09 -6.04
N GLY A 9 -1.99 -3.52 -5.51
CA GLY A 9 -2.45 -2.17 -5.84
C GLY A 9 -3.06 -2.01 -7.25
N THR A 10 -3.33 -3.11 -7.95
CA THR A 10 -4.11 -3.09 -9.20
C THR A 10 -5.61 -3.13 -8.89
N ALA A 11 -6.47 -2.84 -9.88
CA ALA A 11 -7.92 -2.97 -9.71
C ALA A 11 -8.41 -4.41 -9.44
N ARG A 12 -7.54 -5.42 -9.60
CA ARG A 12 -7.83 -6.82 -9.25
C ARG A 12 -7.53 -7.12 -7.78
N ASP A 13 -6.69 -6.30 -7.14
CA ASP A 13 -6.33 -6.46 -5.75
C ASP A 13 -7.54 -6.11 -4.88
N ALA A 14 -7.88 -7.02 -3.97
CA ALA A 14 -8.98 -6.81 -3.03
C ALA A 14 -8.58 -5.89 -1.87
N ASN A 15 -7.28 -5.65 -1.67
CA ASN A 15 -6.76 -4.81 -0.59
C ASN A 15 -6.38 -3.42 -1.10
N SER A 16 -6.62 -2.41 -0.27
CA SER A 16 -6.14 -1.04 -0.52
C SER A 16 -4.75 -0.87 0.07
N LEU A 17 -3.74 -0.62 -0.79
CA LEU A 17 -2.40 -0.27 -0.32
C LEU A 17 -2.41 1.03 0.49
N GLU A 18 -3.24 2.01 0.10
CA GLU A 18 -3.35 3.30 0.80
C GLU A 18 -3.78 3.11 2.25
N GLU A 19 -4.82 2.30 2.49
CA GLU A 19 -5.30 2.03 3.86
C GLU A 19 -4.24 1.29 4.68
N ILE A 20 -3.54 0.32 4.08
CA ILE A 20 -2.46 -0.41 4.76
C ILE A 20 -1.35 0.56 5.21
N PHE A 21 -0.87 1.43 4.32
CA PHE A 21 0.16 2.43 4.67
C PHE A 21 -0.35 3.44 5.71
N ILE A 22 -1.61 3.86 5.64
CA ILE A 22 -2.22 4.72 6.66
C ILE A 22 -2.20 4.04 8.04
N GLU A 23 -2.54 2.76 8.14
CA GLU A 23 -2.51 2.06 9.42
C GLU A 23 -1.08 1.84 9.94
N LEU A 24 -0.12 1.52 9.06
CA LEU A 24 1.30 1.45 9.43
C LEU A 24 1.80 2.79 9.99
N ASN A 25 1.44 3.89 9.34
CA ASN A 25 1.75 5.23 9.78
C ASN A 25 1.11 5.56 11.14
N ARG A 26 -0.16 5.16 11.36
CA ARG A 26 -0.88 5.42 12.63
C ARG A 26 -0.23 4.73 13.82
N VAL A 27 0.34 3.54 13.64
CA VAL A 27 1.04 2.82 14.70
C VAL A 27 2.51 3.24 14.84
N GLY A 28 2.98 4.17 14.00
CA GLY A 28 4.35 4.68 14.02
C GLY A 28 5.39 3.68 13.53
N TYR A 29 5.02 2.80 12.59
CA TYR A 29 5.98 1.87 11.97
C TYR A 29 6.93 2.62 11.04
N ASP A 30 8.24 2.48 11.26
CA ASP A 30 9.31 3.16 10.51
C ASP A 30 10.24 2.18 9.75
N GLY A 31 9.92 0.89 9.80
CA GLY A 31 10.70 -0.16 9.15
C GLY A 31 10.48 -0.24 7.63
N ALA A 32 11.29 -1.08 6.97
CA ALA A 32 11.14 -1.34 5.55
C ALA A 32 9.92 -2.23 5.26
N VAL A 33 9.08 -1.82 4.31
CA VAL A 33 7.98 -2.64 3.78
C VAL A 33 8.51 -3.53 2.64
N SER A 34 8.33 -4.85 2.78
CA SER A 34 8.69 -5.84 1.76
C SER A 34 7.51 -6.10 0.82
N ILE A 35 7.81 -6.42 -0.44
CA ILE A 35 6.83 -6.89 -1.43
C ILE A 35 7.18 -8.33 -1.79
N GLU A 36 6.33 -9.25 -1.35
CA GLU A 36 6.28 -10.61 -1.87
C GLU A 36 5.29 -10.64 -3.03
N TRP A 37 5.76 -11.00 -4.23
CA TRP A 37 4.97 -10.88 -5.45
C TRP A 37 4.59 -12.26 -6.01
N GLU A 38 3.30 -12.46 -6.27
CA GLU A 38 2.73 -13.63 -6.98
C GLU A 38 1.53 -13.18 -7.82
N ASP A 39 1.55 -13.49 -9.12
CA ASP A 39 0.44 -13.24 -10.06
C ASP A 39 0.67 -14.11 -11.30
N ASN A 40 -0.13 -15.15 -11.47
CA ASN A 40 0.04 -16.10 -12.57
C ASN A 40 -0.40 -15.54 -13.93
N ASP A 41 -1.04 -14.37 -13.96
CA ASP A 41 -1.53 -13.73 -15.18
C ASP A 41 -0.62 -12.61 -15.69
N ALA A 42 0.49 -12.32 -15.00
CA ALA A 42 1.44 -11.26 -15.34
C ALA A 42 2.87 -11.78 -15.46
N GLU A 43 3.69 -11.14 -16.30
CA GLU A 43 5.13 -11.44 -16.35
C GLU A 43 5.79 -10.99 -15.05
N GLN A 44 6.67 -11.83 -14.51
CA GLN A 44 7.22 -11.70 -13.16
C GLN A 44 7.88 -10.34 -12.90
N HIS A 45 8.80 -9.90 -13.76
CA HIS A 45 9.51 -8.63 -13.54
C HIS A 45 8.62 -7.41 -13.81
N ALA A 46 7.73 -7.47 -14.80
CA ALA A 46 6.77 -6.42 -15.08
C ALA A 46 5.79 -6.23 -13.90
N GLY A 47 5.27 -7.33 -13.36
CA GLY A 47 4.40 -7.32 -12.20
C GLY A 47 5.10 -6.82 -10.94
N ALA A 48 6.32 -7.28 -10.66
CA ALA A 48 7.10 -6.80 -9.52
C ALA A 48 7.38 -5.28 -9.60
N LYS A 49 7.70 -4.76 -10.81
CA LYS A 49 7.87 -3.32 -11.03
C LYS A 49 6.57 -2.54 -10.82
N ALA A 50 5.44 -3.08 -11.29
CA ALA A 50 4.13 -2.46 -11.09
C ALA A 50 3.74 -2.41 -9.61
N ALA A 51 3.91 -3.52 -8.87
CA ALA A 51 3.66 -3.58 -7.43
C ALA A 51 4.52 -2.54 -6.66
N LEU A 52 5.81 -2.44 -6.97
CA LEU A 52 6.70 -1.45 -6.35
C LEU A 52 6.24 0.00 -6.64
N ALA A 53 5.85 0.29 -7.88
CA ALA A 53 5.36 1.61 -8.25
C ALA A 53 4.05 1.95 -7.51
N ASN A 54 3.13 0.98 -7.40
CA ASN A 54 1.87 1.16 -6.70
C ASN A 54 2.08 1.37 -5.20
N ALA A 55 2.95 0.58 -4.56
CA ALA A 55 3.26 0.73 -3.13
C ALA A 55 3.86 2.11 -2.83
N ARG A 56 4.84 2.56 -3.63
CA ARG A 56 5.43 3.91 -3.48
C ARG A 56 4.43 5.04 -3.71
N LYS A 57 3.44 4.83 -4.57
CA LYS A 57 2.36 5.81 -4.79
C LYS A 57 1.42 5.90 -3.60
N ALA A 58 1.16 4.78 -2.93
CA ALA A 58 0.27 4.69 -1.78
C ALA A 58 0.92 5.13 -0.45
N ASP A 59 2.25 5.05 -0.35
CA ASP A 59 3.03 5.48 0.82
C ASP A 59 3.10 7.01 0.94
N LEU A 60 2.01 7.58 1.46
CA LEU A 60 1.93 9.00 1.81
C LEU A 60 2.48 9.22 3.22
N PRO A 61 3.18 10.33 3.49
CA PRO A 61 3.67 10.64 4.83
C PRO A 61 2.50 10.76 5.83
N PRO A 62 2.70 10.39 7.10
CA PRO A 62 1.69 10.55 8.13
C PRO A 62 1.25 12.01 8.25
N SER A 63 -0.03 12.24 8.56
CA SER A 63 -0.50 13.59 8.89
C SER A 63 0.21 14.10 10.14
N GLY A 64 0.96 15.19 10.02
CA GLY A 64 1.68 15.82 11.13
C GLY A 64 0.79 16.60 12.12
N MET A 65 -0.51 16.71 11.87
CA MET A 65 -1.46 17.43 12.72
C MET A 65 -2.76 16.63 12.87
N ARG A 66 -3.30 16.58 14.10
CA ARG A 66 -4.66 16.11 14.36
C ARG A 66 -5.64 17.26 14.10
N HIS A 67 -6.66 16.99 13.29
CA HIS A 67 -7.63 18.00 12.82
C HIS A 67 -8.26 18.83 13.96
N ASP A 68 -8.47 18.23 15.14
CA ASP A 68 -9.07 18.89 16.31
C ASP A 68 -8.20 19.99 16.95
N GLU A 69 -6.88 19.97 16.72
CA GLU A 69 -5.95 20.96 17.26
C GLU A 69 -5.95 22.25 16.41
N MET A 70 -6.32 22.16 15.13
CA MET A 70 -6.40 23.32 14.23
C MET A 70 -7.61 24.23 14.49
N LEU A 71 -8.70 23.70 15.04
CA LEU A 71 -9.89 24.51 15.35
C LEU A 71 -9.75 25.32 16.66
N LYS A 72 -8.71 25.06 17.45
CA LYS A 72 -8.47 25.69 18.75
C LYS A 72 -7.33 26.70 18.76
N ALA A 73 -6.63 26.88 17.63
CA ALA A 73 -5.58 27.88 17.43
C ALA A 73 -6.16 29.16 16.78
#